data_AF-A0A1Q9NKP1-F1
#
_entry.id   AF-A0A1Q9NKP1-F1
#
_cell.length_a   1.000
_cell.length_b   1.000
_cell.length_c   1.000
_cell.angle_alpha   90.00
_cell.angle_beta   90.00
_cell.angle_gamma   90.00
#
_symmetry.space_group_name_H-M   'P 1'
#
loop_
_entity.id
_entity.type
_entity.pdbx_description
1 polymer ?
#
loop_
_entity_poly.entity_id
_entity_poly.type
_entity_poly.pdbx_seq_one_letter_code
_entity_poly.pdbx_strand_id
1 'polypeptide(L)'
;MLDHSIHNLPPQDKSEGEVLLSIKAVIIMSKGGIPYFEDRYDDFEFDPTLLAGITSALSIYMDTFTHGMKFGFESMKNAGLTISSHKTEISTIVIVSEFDLSLEIINYIRKAQILLDRTYKTKFDGTSADRSFMDPIIVYEKFETAGFKIGFKKVMSIHEESIDPVMKDRQINPSLRFQLKSFKEIADKLPPNITDVSLEEIKSYFEGKLNGKDIANLLVLAYERKVLRHRVPIKP
;
A
#
# COMPACT_ATOMS: atom_id res chain seq x y z
N MET A 1 -23.56 -25.47 -33.59
CA MET A 1 -23.99 -24.17 -33.03
C MET A 1 -23.97 -24.30 -31.53
N LEU A 2 -22.90 -23.84 -30.89
CA LEU A 2 -22.77 -23.78 -29.44
C LEU A 2 -22.46 -22.34 -29.09
N ASP A 3 -23.35 -21.78 -28.28
CA ASP A 3 -23.37 -20.42 -27.78
C ASP A 3 -22.29 -20.29 -26.69
N HIS A 4 -21.23 -19.55 -26.98
CA HIS A 4 -20.25 -19.12 -25.98
C HIS A 4 -20.41 -17.61 -25.80
N SER A 5 -21.42 -17.24 -25.04
CA SER A 5 -21.59 -15.89 -24.52
C SER A 5 -20.49 -15.64 -23.47
N ILE A 6 -19.36 -15.09 -23.91
CA ILE A 6 -18.33 -14.53 -23.02
C ILE A 6 -18.93 -13.24 -22.44
N HIS A 7 -19.41 -13.31 -21.20
CA HIS A 7 -19.69 -12.12 -20.41
C HIS A 7 -18.36 -11.42 -20.07
N ASN A 8 -17.82 -10.65 -21.01
CA ASN A 8 -16.86 -9.61 -20.72
C ASN A 8 -17.62 -8.45 -20.07
N LEU A 9 -17.89 -8.57 -18.77
CA LEU A 9 -18.09 -7.39 -17.95
C LEU A 9 -16.77 -6.60 -17.98
N PRO A 10 -16.78 -5.30 -18.27
CA PRO A 10 -15.57 -4.49 -18.12
C PRO A 10 -15.07 -4.62 -16.69
N PRO A 11 -13.74 -4.67 -16.46
CA PRO A 11 -13.21 -4.73 -15.09
C PRO A 11 -13.79 -3.53 -14.34
N GLN A 12 -14.54 -3.78 -13.27
CA GLN A 12 -15.06 -2.72 -12.41
C GLN A 12 -13.86 -1.94 -11.90
N ASP A 13 -13.78 -0.64 -12.21
CA ASP A 13 -12.73 0.26 -11.70
C ASP A 13 -12.78 0.22 -10.16
N LYS A 14 -11.82 -0.49 -9.57
CA LYS A 14 -11.60 -0.55 -8.13
C LYS A 14 -11.21 0.84 -7.63
N SER A 15 -11.75 1.25 -6.48
CA SER A 15 -11.35 2.54 -5.89
C SER A 15 -9.89 2.51 -5.43
N GLU A 16 -9.30 3.69 -5.21
CA GLU A 16 -7.97 3.84 -4.59
C GLU A 16 -7.89 3.01 -3.30
N GLY A 17 -8.90 3.12 -2.43
CA GLY A 17 -8.96 2.37 -1.18
C GLY A 17 -9.00 0.86 -1.39
N GLU A 18 -9.80 0.35 -2.34
CA GLU A 18 -9.86 -1.08 -2.65
C GLU A 18 -8.51 -1.60 -3.16
N VAL A 19 -7.84 -0.83 -4.03
CA VAL A 19 -6.51 -1.17 -4.54
C VAL A 19 -5.49 -1.18 -3.41
N LEU A 20 -5.44 -0.17 -2.56
CA LEU A 20 -4.53 -0.11 -1.42
C LEU A 20 -4.76 -1.26 -0.44
N LEU A 21 -6.02 -1.59 -0.13
CA LEU A 21 -6.36 -2.73 0.71
C LEU A 21 -5.93 -4.07 0.11
N SER A 22 -5.95 -4.19 -1.22
CA SER A 22 -5.54 -5.41 -1.91
C SER A 22 -4.03 -5.66 -1.89
N ILE A 23 -3.21 -4.66 -1.55
CA ILE A 23 -1.75 -4.79 -1.48
C ILE A 23 -1.36 -5.72 -0.33
N LYS A 24 -0.68 -6.80 -0.68
CA LYS A 24 -0.18 -7.85 0.23
C LYS A 24 1.24 -7.58 0.70
N ALA A 25 2.07 -7.01 -0.18
CA ALA A 25 3.46 -6.73 0.13
C ALA A 25 4.05 -5.56 -0.66
N VAL A 26 5.04 -4.92 -0.05
CA VAL A 26 5.89 -3.89 -0.65
C VAL A 26 7.34 -4.29 -0.43
N ILE A 27 8.14 -4.34 -1.50
CA ILE A 27 9.56 -4.68 -1.44
C ILE A 27 10.34 -3.58 -2.17
N ILE A 28 11.45 -3.14 -1.58
CA ILE A 28 12.35 -2.17 -2.20
C ILE A 28 13.74 -2.77 -2.31
N MET A 29 14.26 -2.82 -3.54
CA MET A 29 15.53 -3.43 -3.88
C MET A 29 16.49 -2.41 -4.50
N SER A 30 17.79 -2.68 -4.37
CA SER A 30 18.81 -1.99 -5.17
C SER A 30 18.79 -2.44 -6.62
N LYS A 31 19.57 -1.73 -7.46
CA LYS A 31 19.84 -2.11 -8.85
C LYS A 31 20.34 -3.55 -9.00
N GLY A 32 21.08 -4.05 -8.00
CA GLY A 32 21.60 -5.41 -7.97
C GLY A 32 20.59 -6.47 -7.52
N GLY A 33 19.34 -6.10 -7.25
CA GLY A 33 18.30 -7.03 -6.77
C GLY A 33 18.40 -7.35 -5.28
N ILE A 34 19.19 -6.59 -4.50
CA ILE A 34 19.31 -6.82 -3.05
C ILE A 34 18.14 -6.12 -2.35
N PRO A 35 17.29 -6.84 -1.58
CA PRO A 35 16.21 -6.23 -0.83
C PRO A 35 16.76 -5.47 0.38
N TYR A 36 16.32 -4.22 0.52
CA TYR A 36 16.68 -3.34 1.64
C TYR A 36 15.47 -2.91 2.46
N PHE A 37 14.25 -3.15 1.98
CA PHE A 37 13.02 -2.97 2.72
C PHE A 37 12.00 -3.98 2.24
N GLU A 38 11.29 -4.58 3.18
CA GLU A 38 10.22 -5.52 2.91
C GLU A 38 9.14 -5.28 3.94
N ASP A 39 7.91 -5.15 3.49
CA ASP A 39 6.77 -5.17 4.38
C ASP A 39 5.62 -6.01 3.83
N ARG A 40 4.98 -6.73 4.75
CA ARG A 40 3.87 -7.65 4.51
C ARG A 40 2.69 -7.22 5.34
N TYR A 41 1.52 -7.23 4.73
CA TYR A 41 0.29 -6.73 5.35
C TYR A 41 -0.76 -7.79 5.61
N ASP A 42 -0.54 -9.03 5.16
CA ASP A 42 -1.40 -10.19 5.43
C ASP A 42 -0.51 -11.40 5.79
N ASP A 43 -1.08 -12.38 6.48
CA ASP A 43 -0.46 -13.66 6.90
C ASP A 43 -0.17 -14.63 5.72
N PHE A 44 0.04 -14.10 4.51
CA PHE A 44 0.39 -14.92 3.37
C PHE A 44 1.85 -15.38 3.52
N GLU A 45 2.05 -16.66 3.81
CA GLU A 45 3.38 -17.28 3.83
C GLU A 45 3.94 -17.38 2.41
N PHE A 46 4.76 -16.40 2.02
CA PHE A 46 5.65 -16.54 0.87
C PHE A 46 7.09 -16.25 1.29
N ASP A 47 8.09 -16.75 0.57
CA ASP A 47 9.50 -16.37 0.80
C ASP A 47 9.79 -15.07 0.02
N PRO A 48 10.16 -13.95 0.69
CA PRO A 48 10.37 -12.69 0.00
C PRO A 48 11.67 -12.68 -0.80
N THR A 49 12.66 -13.48 -0.39
CA THR A 49 13.91 -13.68 -1.14
C THR A 49 13.61 -14.44 -2.44
N LEU A 50 12.72 -15.43 -2.38
CA LEU A 50 12.25 -16.13 -3.57
C LEU A 50 11.49 -15.19 -4.50
N LEU A 51 10.60 -14.32 -3.99
CA LEU A 51 9.90 -13.34 -4.80
C LEU A 51 10.85 -12.30 -5.42
N ALA A 52 11.81 -11.79 -4.64
CA ALA A 52 12.85 -10.89 -5.13
C ALA A 52 13.68 -11.56 -6.24
N GLY A 53 14.02 -12.85 -6.07
CA GLY A 53 14.69 -13.67 -7.08
C GLY A 53 13.85 -13.88 -8.33
N ILE A 54 12.56 -14.23 -8.18
CA ILE A 54 11.62 -14.41 -9.30
C ILE A 54 11.40 -13.10 -10.05
N THR A 55 11.17 -11.99 -9.33
CA THR A 55 10.97 -10.67 -9.95
C THR A 55 12.22 -10.18 -10.65
N SER A 56 13.40 -10.35 -10.05
CA SER A 56 14.67 -10.02 -10.69
C SER A 56 14.91 -10.89 -11.93
N ALA A 57 14.69 -12.21 -11.84
CA ALA A 57 14.82 -13.13 -12.97
C ALA A 57 13.82 -12.81 -14.10
N LEU A 58 12.59 -12.44 -13.75
CA LEU A 58 11.56 -12.04 -14.71
C LEU A 58 11.84 -10.68 -15.33
N SER A 59 12.35 -9.71 -14.58
CA SER A 59 12.80 -8.43 -15.14
C SER A 59 13.97 -8.64 -16.10
N ILE A 60 14.93 -9.52 -15.77
CA ILE A 60 16.03 -9.88 -16.68
C ILE A 60 15.49 -10.59 -17.93
N TYR A 61 14.52 -11.50 -17.76
CA TYR A 61 13.88 -12.19 -18.88
C TYR A 61 13.09 -11.20 -19.75
N MET A 62 12.29 -10.30 -19.20
CA MET A 62 11.57 -9.27 -19.96
C MET A 62 12.54 -8.30 -20.66
N ASP A 63 13.62 -7.89 -19.98
CA ASP A 63 14.71 -7.08 -20.56
C ASP A 63 15.32 -7.76 -21.81
N THR A 64 15.33 -9.09 -21.89
CA THR A 64 15.80 -9.82 -23.10
C THR A 64 14.81 -9.84 -24.26
N PHE A 65 13.50 -9.68 -24.03
CA PHE A 65 12.48 -9.66 -25.09
C PHE A 65 12.13 -8.25 -25.55
N THR A 66 12.16 -7.26 -24.66
CA THR A 66 11.90 -5.85 -24.98
C THR A 66 13.22 -5.14 -25.23
N HIS A 67 13.66 -5.11 -26.49
CA HIS A 67 14.80 -4.28 -26.92
C HIS A 67 14.49 -2.77 -26.81
N GLY A 68 14.25 -2.23 -25.61
CA GLY A 68 14.04 -0.79 -25.46
C GLY A 68 13.43 -0.22 -24.18
N MET A 69 12.89 -1.00 -23.23
CA MET A 69 12.33 -0.44 -21.98
C MET A 69 13.11 -0.93 -20.75
N LYS A 70 14.24 -0.28 -20.46
CA LYS A 70 15.09 -0.60 -19.29
C LYS A 70 14.57 -0.03 -17.96
N PHE A 71 13.63 0.92 -18.01
CA PHE A 71 13.10 1.67 -16.86
C PHE A 71 11.62 1.95 -17.06
N GLY A 72 10.83 1.86 -15.99
CA GLY A 72 9.40 2.06 -16.04
C GLY A 72 8.62 1.12 -15.13
N PHE A 73 7.31 1.10 -15.35
CA PHE A 73 6.37 0.29 -14.60
C PHE A 73 6.00 -0.97 -15.39
N GLU A 74 6.10 -2.13 -14.76
CA GLU A 74 5.76 -3.42 -15.32
C GLU A 74 4.78 -4.13 -14.38
N SER A 75 3.91 -4.97 -14.93
CA SER A 75 3.00 -5.77 -14.12
C SER A 75 2.81 -7.15 -14.73
N MET A 76 2.69 -8.16 -13.87
CA MET A 76 2.38 -9.53 -14.24
C MET A 76 1.26 -10.06 -13.36
N LYS A 77 0.40 -10.91 -13.93
CA LYS A 77 -0.68 -11.57 -13.20
C LYS A 77 -0.38 -13.06 -13.09
N ASN A 78 -0.48 -13.60 -11.89
CA ASN A 78 -0.36 -15.03 -11.65
C ASN A 78 -1.22 -15.45 -10.46
N ALA A 79 -1.99 -16.53 -10.61
CA ALA A 79 -2.76 -17.16 -9.53
C ALA A 79 -3.61 -16.19 -8.68
N GLY A 80 -4.24 -15.19 -9.31
CA GLY A 80 -5.08 -14.21 -8.60
C GLY A 80 -4.32 -13.06 -7.92
N LEU A 81 -3.00 -12.97 -8.12
CA LEU A 81 -2.17 -11.86 -7.69
C LEU A 81 -1.59 -11.12 -8.89
N THR A 82 -1.50 -9.80 -8.77
CA THR A 82 -0.74 -8.90 -9.63
C THR A 82 0.57 -8.55 -8.92
N ILE A 83 1.70 -8.85 -9.56
CA ILE A 83 3.02 -8.36 -9.13
C ILE A 83 3.37 -7.20 -10.05
N SER A 84 3.53 -6.02 -9.48
CA SER A 84 3.90 -4.82 -10.19
C SER A 84 5.26 -4.33 -9.74
N SER A 85 6.09 -3.87 -10.68
CA SER A 85 7.43 -3.36 -10.39
C SER A 85 7.67 -2.02 -11.07
N HIS A 86 8.22 -1.06 -10.33
CA HIS A 86 8.72 0.19 -10.87
C HIS A 86 10.25 0.24 -10.74
N LYS A 87 10.95 0.27 -11.87
CA LYS A 87 12.42 0.20 -11.95
C LYS A 87 13.01 1.56 -12.33
N THR A 88 13.96 2.04 -11.54
CA THR A 88 14.81 3.21 -11.84
C THR A 88 16.24 2.77 -12.12
N GLU A 89 17.14 3.71 -12.35
CA GLU A 89 18.56 3.43 -12.59
C GLU A 89 19.26 2.76 -11.41
N ILE A 90 18.77 2.99 -10.18
CA ILE A 90 19.44 2.57 -8.95
C ILE A 90 18.58 1.69 -8.04
N SER A 91 17.25 1.66 -8.21
CA SER A 91 16.38 0.89 -7.32
C SER A 91 15.19 0.28 -8.06
N THR A 92 14.49 -0.63 -7.39
CA THR A 92 13.22 -1.19 -7.86
C THR A 92 12.25 -1.28 -6.68
N ILE A 93 11.03 -0.77 -6.85
CA ILE A 93 9.92 -1.01 -5.92
C ILE A 93 9.02 -2.08 -6.53
N VAL A 94 8.78 -3.17 -5.79
CA VAL A 94 7.84 -4.24 -6.14
C VAL A 94 6.65 -4.19 -5.21
N ILE A 95 5.46 -4.28 -5.79
CA ILE A 95 4.17 -4.32 -5.12
C ILE A 95 3.48 -5.62 -5.49
N VAL A 96 2.99 -6.36 -4.50
CA VAL A 96 2.13 -7.54 -4.71
C VAL A 96 0.73 -7.17 -4.26
N SER A 97 -0.26 -7.36 -5.11
CA SER A 97 -1.66 -7.02 -4.84
C SER A 97 -2.63 -8.02 -5.46
N GLU A 98 -3.86 -8.12 -4.95
CA GLU A 98 -4.90 -8.93 -5.60
C GLU A 98 -5.53 -8.23 -6.81
N PHE A 99 -5.50 -6.89 -6.83
CA PHE A 99 -5.99 -6.08 -7.94
C PHE A 99 -4.84 -5.38 -8.67
N ASP A 100 -5.12 -4.95 -9.90
CA ASP A 100 -4.20 -4.09 -10.64
C ASP A 100 -4.08 -2.72 -9.96
N LEU A 101 -2.89 -2.15 -10.00
CA LEU A 101 -2.66 -0.81 -9.48
C LEU A 101 -3.29 0.22 -10.43
N SER A 102 -4.05 1.16 -9.89
CA SER A 102 -4.57 2.29 -10.66
C SER A 102 -3.44 3.24 -11.06
N LEU A 103 -3.65 4.03 -12.13
CA LEU A 103 -2.67 5.03 -12.59
C LEU A 103 -2.29 6.03 -11.48
N GLU A 104 -3.22 6.33 -10.58
CA GLU A 104 -2.98 7.19 -9.43
C GLU A 104 -1.99 6.55 -8.44
N ILE A 105 -2.20 5.28 -8.06
CA ILE A 105 -1.28 4.54 -7.19
C ILE A 105 0.10 4.40 -7.84
N ILE A 106 0.16 4.11 -9.14
CA ILE A 106 1.43 4.04 -9.90
C ILE A 106 2.18 5.38 -9.81
N ASN A 107 1.46 6.50 -9.93
CA ASN A 107 2.06 7.83 -9.80
C ASN A 107 2.58 8.10 -8.38
N TYR A 108 1.87 7.65 -7.35
CA TYR A 108 2.32 7.76 -5.96
C TYR A 108 3.58 6.91 -5.72
N ILE A 109 3.64 5.68 -6.23
CA ILE A 109 4.83 4.82 -6.15
C ILE A 109 6.03 5.48 -6.84
N ARG A 110 5.84 6.02 -8.04
CA ARG A 110 6.90 6.73 -8.76
C ARG A 110 7.46 7.92 -7.96
N LYS A 111 6.57 8.72 -7.36
CA LYS A 111 6.98 9.86 -6.50
C LYS A 111 7.72 9.37 -5.26
N ALA A 112 7.21 8.34 -4.59
CA ALA A 112 7.85 7.72 -3.44
C ALA A 112 9.25 7.22 -3.77
N GLN A 113 9.41 6.53 -4.91
CA GLN A 113 10.72 6.04 -5.34
C GLN A 113 11.71 7.16 -5.58
N ILE A 114 11.30 8.28 -6.19
CA ILE A 114 12.17 9.46 -6.35
C ILE A 114 12.65 9.99 -4.98
N LEU A 115 11.77 10.02 -3.98
CA LEU A 115 12.13 10.46 -2.63
C LEU A 115 13.09 9.48 -1.95
N LEU A 116 12.81 8.18 -2.06
CA LEU A 116 13.64 7.11 -1.50
C LEU A 116 15.01 7.05 -2.18
N ASP A 117 15.08 7.17 -3.51
CA ASP A 117 16.32 7.18 -4.29
C ASP A 117 17.26 8.31 -3.86
N ARG A 118 16.70 9.47 -3.49
CA ARG A 118 17.48 10.59 -2.93
C ARG A 118 17.96 10.31 -1.52
N THR A 119 17.12 9.71 -0.67
CA THR A 119 17.44 9.44 0.73
C THR A 119 18.43 8.29 0.90
N TYR A 120 18.30 7.22 0.10
CA TYR A 120 19.05 5.97 0.23
C TYR A 120 19.97 5.69 -0.96
N LYS A 121 20.38 6.72 -1.70
CA LYS A 121 21.20 6.61 -2.91
C LYS A 121 22.37 5.65 -2.78
N THR A 122 23.15 5.78 -1.70
CA THR A 122 24.36 4.98 -1.46
C THR A 122 24.06 3.50 -1.19
N LYS A 123 22.89 3.17 -0.64
CA LYS A 123 22.45 1.76 -0.48
C LYS A 123 22.04 1.17 -1.83
N PHE A 124 21.35 1.95 -2.64
CA PHE A 124 20.83 1.53 -3.94
C PHE A 124 21.88 1.42 -5.04
N ASP A 125 22.88 2.29 -5.04
CA ASP A 125 24.01 2.23 -5.97
C ASP A 125 25.10 1.22 -5.56
N GLY A 126 24.97 0.62 -4.36
CA GLY A 126 25.88 -0.39 -3.83
C GLY A 126 27.19 0.16 -3.26
N THR A 127 27.32 1.48 -3.08
CA THR A 127 28.51 2.11 -2.49
C THR A 127 28.48 2.15 -0.96
N SER A 128 27.34 1.82 -0.34
CA SER A 128 27.20 1.71 1.12
C SER A 128 28.01 0.53 1.65
N ALA A 129 28.92 0.81 2.58
CA ALA A 129 29.58 -0.23 3.38
C ALA A 129 28.60 -0.94 4.33
N ASP A 130 27.50 -0.27 4.68
CA ASP A 130 26.47 -0.77 5.56
C ASP A 130 25.34 -1.47 4.78
N ARG A 131 25.15 -2.76 5.08
CA ARG A 131 24.11 -3.63 4.52
C ARG A 131 22.83 -3.65 5.35
N SER A 132 22.67 -2.75 6.32
CA SER A 132 21.44 -2.67 7.11
C SER A 132 20.21 -2.40 6.23
N PHE A 133 19.06 -2.92 6.66
CA PHE A 133 17.76 -2.58 6.10
C PHE A 133 17.47 -1.08 6.28
N MET A 134 16.65 -0.52 5.39
CA MET A 134 16.13 0.83 5.51
C MET A 134 15.30 0.98 6.78
N ASP A 135 15.33 2.18 7.34
CA ASP A 135 14.48 2.52 8.48
C ASP A 135 13.01 2.59 8.02
N PRO A 136 12.11 1.73 8.55
CA PRO A 136 10.70 1.74 8.19
C PRO A 136 10.03 3.09 8.41
N ILE A 137 10.43 3.84 9.46
CA ILE A 137 9.85 5.15 9.79
C ILE A 137 10.05 6.09 8.59
N ILE A 138 11.30 6.20 8.14
CA ILE A 138 11.67 7.06 7.02
C ILE A 138 11.00 6.60 5.73
N VAL A 139 10.87 5.28 5.52
CA VAL A 139 10.21 4.73 4.33
C VAL A 139 8.73 5.13 4.29
N TYR A 140 7.98 4.94 5.37
CA TYR A 140 6.57 5.34 5.43
C TYR A 140 6.39 6.86 5.34
N GLU A 141 7.27 7.67 5.94
CA GLU A 141 7.25 9.12 5.73
C GLU A 141 7.38 9.50 4.25
N LYS A 142 8.24 8.81 3.48
CA LYS A 142 8.38 9.06 2.04
C LYS A 142 7.15 8.60 1.27
N PHE A 143 6.53 7.48 1.66
CA PHE A 143 5.27 7.01 1.10
C PHE A 143 4.14 8.02 1.35
N GLU A 144 3.98 8.50 2.57
CA GLU A 144 2.98 9.53 2.92
C GLU A 144 3.21 10.84 2.14
N THR A 145 4.45 11.32 2.10
CA THR A 145 4.82 12.54 1.35
C THR A 145 4.47 12.42 -0.14
N ALA A 146 4.57 11.22 -0.70
CA ALA A 146 4.24 10.93 -2.08
C ALA A 146 2.73 10.74 -2.34
N GLY A 147 1.91 10.65 -1.29
CA GLY A 147 0.48 10.32 -1.36
C GLY A 147 0.18 8.80 -1.33
N PHE A 148 1.21 7.95 -1.20
CA PHE A 148 1.05 6.49 -1.12
C PHE A 148 0.69 6.08 0.31
N LYS A 149 -0.60 6.11 0.64
CA LYS A 149 -1.10 5.96 2.04
C LYS A 149 -1.09 4.52 2.56
N ILE A 150 -0.18 3.67 2.11
CA ILE A 150 -0.16 2.25 2.50
C ILE A 150 0.05 2.03 4.01
N GLY A 151 0.55 3.05 4.72
CA GLY A 151 0.73 3.04 6.17
C GLY A 151 -0.55 2.78 6.98
N PHE A 152 -1.76 3.06 6.45
CA PHE A 152 -3.00 2.74 7.17
C PHE A 152 -3.19 1.22 7.37
N LYS A 153 -2.50 0.38 6.60
CA LYS A 153 -2.54 -1.08 6.79
C LYS A 153 -1.70 -1.54 8.00
N LYS A 154 -0.93 -0.66 8.63
CA LYS A 154 -0.25 -0.94 9.91
C LYS A 154 -1.16 -0.61 11.08
N VAL A 155 -0.94 -1.29 12.21
CA VAL A 155 -1.65 -1.11 13.49
C VAL A 155 -2.09 0.34 13.66
N MET A 156 -3.40 0.55 13.70
CA MET A 156 -3.98 1.88 13.66
C MET A 156 -4.38 2.31 15.06
N SER A 157 -3.99 3.51 15.47
CA SER A 157 -4.57 4.17 16.64
C SER A 157 -5.71 5.09 16.23
N ILE A 158 -6.81 5.05 16.97
CA ILE A 158 -7.92 6.00 16.79
C ILE A 158 -7.62 7.28 17.59
N HIS A 159 -7.66 8.42 16.89
CA HIS A 159 -7.42 9.75 17.45
C HIS A 159 -8.69 10.57 17.43
N GLU A 160 -9.48 10.43 18.50
CA GLU A 160 -10.79 11.08 18.63
C GLU A 160 -10.74 12.60 18.50
N GLU A 161 -9.64 13.22 18.94
CA GLU A 161 -9.43 14.66 18.84
C GLU A 161 -9.42 15.16 17.39
N SER A 162 -9.11 14.26 16.45
CA SER A 162 -9.07 14.55 15.02
C SER A 162 -10.42 14.41 14.33
N ILE A 163 -11.45 13.86 15.01
CA ILE A 163 -12.78 13.65 14.41
C ILE A 163 -13.54 14.97 14.30
N ASP A 164 -13.52 15.80 15.34
CA ASP A 164 -14.29 17.05 15.38
C ASP A 164 -13.91 18.07 14.27
N PRO A 165 -12.62 18.27 13.93
CA PRO A 165 -12.23 19.07 12.77
C PRO A 165 -12.80 18.54 11.45
N VAL A 166 -12.83 17.21 11.29
CA VAL A 166 -13.25 16.56 10.04
C VAL A 166 -14.75 16.67 9.83
N MET A 167 -15.53 16.61 10.92
CA MET A 167 -16.98 16.85 10.88
C MET A 167 -17.34 18.26 10.35
N LYS A 168 -16.46 19.24 10.59
CA LYS A 168 -16.65 20.63 10.16
C LYS A 168 -16.20 20.88 8.72
N ASP A 169 -15.45 19.96 8.10
CA ASP A 169 -14.95 20.10 6.73
C ASP A 169 -16.08 19.86 5.71
N ARG A 170 -16.45 20.92 4.98
CA ARG A 170 -17.52 20.87 3.97
C ARG A 170 -17.10 20.17 2.67
N GLN A 171 -15.80 19.98 2.42
CA GLN A 171 -15.31 19.32 1.21
C GLN A 171 -15.52 17.80 1.24
N ILE A 172 -15.82 17.23 2.42
CA ILE A 172 -16.03 15.81 2.59
C ILE A 172 -17.51 15.47 2.36
N ASN A 173 -17.77 14.38 1.64
CA ASN A 173 -19.11 13.84 1.44
C ASN A 173 -19.83 13.69 2.80
N PRO A 174 -21.07 14.22 2.96
CA PRO A 174 -21.83 14.12 4.20
C PRO A 174 -21.99 12.69 4.73
N SER A 175 -22.15 11.70 3.83
CA SER A 175 -22.23 10.29 4.19
C SER A 175 -20.95 9.80 4.85
N LEU A 176 -19.78 10.08 4.25
CA LEU A 176 -18.48 9.72 4.81
C LEU A 176 -18.20 10.43 6.13
N ARG A 177 -18.59 11.71 6.27
CA ARG A 177 -18.51 12.43 7.56
C ARG A 177 -19.34 11.76 8.64
N PHE A 178 -20.56 11.35 8.32
CA PHE A 178 -21.40 10.64 9.28
C PHE A 178 -20.74 9.33 9.74
N GLN A 179 -20.16 8.57 8.81
CA GLN A 179 -19.48 7.31 9.14
C GLN A 179 -18.19 7.52 9.95
N LEU A 180 -17.49 8.65 9.77
CA LEU A 180 -16.33 8.99 10.59
C LEU A 180 -16.69 9.17 12.07
N LYS A 181 -17.93 9.58 12.39
CA LYS A 181 -18.40 9.65 13.78
C LYS A 181 -18.38 8.28 14.46
N SER A 182 -18.60 7.20 13.70
CA SER A 182 -18.59 5.85 14.26
C SER A 182 -17.21 5.38 14.73
N PHE A 183 -16.12 6.06 14.37
CA PHE A 183 -14.82 5.78 14.99
C PHE A 183 -14.79 6.12 16.48
N LYS A 184 -15.60 7.08 16.95
CA LYS A 184 -15.80 7.31 18.40
C LYS A 184 -16.44 6.10 19.06
N GLU A 185 -17.45 5.52 18.42
CA GLU A 185 -18.14 4.32 18.93
C GLU A 185 -17.22 3.09 18.97
N ILE A 186 -16.23 3.01 18.07
CA ILE A 186 -15.20 1.98 18.09
C ILE A 186 -14.24 2.25 19.26
N ALA A 187 -13.75 3.48 19.41
CA ALA A 187 -12.84 3.87 20.49
C ALA A 187 -13.46 3.66 21.88
N ASP A 188 -14.75 4.00 22.07
CA ASP A 188 -15.50 3.81 23.31
C ASP A 188 -15.62 2.33 23.72
N LYS A 189 -15.50 1.39 22.77
CA LYS A 189 -15.56 -0.06 23.03
C LYS A 189 -14.20 -0.66 23.37
N LEU A 190 -13.11 0.08 23.19
CA LEU A 190 -11.78 -0.40 23.53
C LEU A 190 -11.58 -0.38 25.05
N PRO A 191 -10.78 -1.30 25.60
CA PRO A 191 -10.43 -1.26 27.02
C PRO A 191 -9.78 0.08 27.40
N PRO A 192 -9.94 0.55 28.65
CA PRO A 192 -9.31 1.79 29.10
C PRO A 192 -7.79 1.74 28.86
N ASN A 193 -7.24 2.78 28.23
CA ASN A 193 -5.83 2.92 27.84
C ASN A 193 -5.37 2.11 26.61
N ILE A 194 -6.29 1.47 25.88
CA ILE A 194 -5.99 0.87 24.57
C ILE A 194 -6.59 1.76 23.49
N THR A 195 -5.74 2.34 22.64
CA THR A 195 -6.17 3.14 21.48
C THR A 195 -5.94 2.41 20.16
N ASP A 196 -5.27 1.26 20.22
CA ASP A 196 -4.91 0.46 19.05
C ASP A 196 -6.10 -0.39 18.61
N VAL A 197 -6.33 -0.40 17.30
CA VAL A 197 -7.36 -1.22 16.65
C VAL A 197 -6.75 -1.84 15.39
N SER A 198 -7.04 -3.12 15.19
CA SER A 198 -6.68 -3.81 13.95
C SER A 198 -7.54 -3.33 12.77
N LEU A 199 -7.00 -3.46 11.57
CA LEU A 199 -7.73 -3.15 10.35
C LEU A 199 -8.97 -4.06 10.21
N GLU A 200 -8.85 -5.30 10.64
CA GLU A 200 -9.89 -6.32 10.66
C GLU A 200 -11.03 -5.93 11.58
N GLU A 201 -10.74 -5.48 12.80
CA GLU A 201 -11.77 -5.01 13.74
C GLU A 201 -12.55 -3.80 13.20
N ILE A 202 -11.86 -2.84 12.55
CA ILE A 202 -12.53 -1.69 11.92
C ILE A 202 -13.40 -2.16 10.75
N LYS A 203 -12.87 -3.03 9.88
CA LYS A 203 -13.64 -3.58 8.76
C LYS A 203 -14.89 -4.29 9.26
N SER A 204 -14.76 -5.21 10.20
CA SER A 204 -15.88 -5.97 10.77
C SER A 204 -16.91 -5.09 11.48
N TYR A 205 -16.51 -3.95 12.04
CA TYR A 205 -17.48 -2.99 12.59
C TYR A 205 -18.41 -2.38 11.52
N PHE A 206 -17.87 -2.13 10.33
CA PHE A 206 -18.61 -1.53 9.21
C PHE A 206 -19.24 -2.57 8.28
N GLU A 207 -18.83 -3.84 8.37
CA GLU A 207 -19.49 -4.95 7.70
C GLU A 207 -20.96 -5.03 8.14
N GLY A 208 -21.87 -4.92 7.17
CA GLY A 208 -23.33 -4.82 7.41
C GLY A 208 -23.89 -3.39 7.47
N LYS A 209 -23.03 -2.37 7.57
CA LYS A 209 -23.42 -0.94 7.46
C LYS A 209 -23.02 -0.32 6.12
N LEU A 210 -21.89 -0.74 5.58
CA LEU A 210 -21.28 -0.22 4.36
C LEU A 210 -20.87 -1.38 3.43
N ASN A 211 -20.80 -1.11 2.13
CA ASN A 211 -20.17 -2.03 1.20
C ASN A 211 -18.64 -1.93 1.28
N GLY A 212 -17.93 -2.94 0.77
CA GLY A 212 -16.46 -3.00 0.87
C GLY A 212 -15.73 -1.79 0.27
N LYS A 213 -16.26 -1.21 -0.83
CA LYS A 213 -15.69 -0.01 -1.46
C LYS A 213 -15.79 1.22 -0.56
N ASP A 214 -16.94 1.41 0.08
CA ASP A 214 -17.16 2.53 1.01
C ASP A 214 -16.31 2.39 2.27
N ILE A 215 -16.16 1.17 2.79
CA ILE A 215 -15.23 0.87 3.90
C ILE A 215 -13.80 1.24 3.51
N ALA A 216 -13.35 0.81 2.33
CA ALA A 216 -12.00 1.08 1.84
C ALA A 216 -11.72 2.59 1.69
N ASN A 217 -12.66 3.33 1.11
CA ASN A 217 -12.53 4.78 0.96
C ASN A 217 -12.59 5.50 2.31
N LEU A 218 -13.42 5.02 3.25
CA LEU A 218 -13.51 5.57 4.61
C LEU A 218 -12.19 5.42 5.36
N LEU A 219 -11.53 4.26 5.25
CA LEU A 219 -10.24 4.00 5.89
C LEU A 219 -9.14 4.94 5.37
N VAL A 220 -9.05 5.09 4.04
CA VAL A 220 -8.10 6.02 3.41
C VAL A 220 -8.35 7.46 3.88
N LEU A 221 -9.62 7.90 3.87
CA LEU A 221 -9.99 9.23 4.32
C LEU A 221 -9.68 9.44 5.81
N ALA A 222 -10.00 8.46 6.66
CA ALA A 222 -9.73 8.53 8.09
C ALA A 222 -8.22 8.65 8.36
N TYR A 223 -7.40 7.96 7.57
CA TYR A 223 -5.94 8.08 7.62
C TYR A 223 -5.45 9.47 7.18
N GLU A 224 -5.89 9.96 6.01
CA GLU A 224 -5.53 11.31 5.53
C GLU A 224 -5.84 12.40 6.53
N ARG A 225 -6.97 12.25 7.23
CA ARG A 225 -7.44 13.21 8.22
C ARG A 225 -6.92 12.96 9.62
N LYS A 226 -5.97 12.02 9.77
CA LYS A 226 -5.30 11.68 11.03
C LYS A 226 -6.25 11.21 12.13
N VAL A 227 -7.45 10.77 11.77
CA VAL A 227 -8.40 10.06 12.65
C VAL A 227 -7.85 8.66 12.92
N LEU A 228 -7.32 8.02 11.88
CA LEU A 228 -6.47 6.85 12.00
C LEU A 228 -5.03 7.29 11.80
N ARG A 229 -4.13 6.78 12.64
CA ARG A 229 -2.69 6.99 12.47
C ARG A 229 -1.99 5.66 12.54
N HIS A 230 -1.00 5.46 11.68
CA HIS A 230 -0.11 4.33 11.86
C HIS A 230 0.63 4.49 13.20
N ARG A 231 0.63 3.44 14.01
CA ARG A 231 1.59 3.35 15.08
C ARG A 231 2.91 2.99 14.43
N VAL A 232 3.80 3.97 14.29
CA VAL A 232 5.19 3.67 13.98
C VAL A 232 5.66 2.71 15.08
N PRO A 233 6.10 1.47 14.76
CA PRO A 233 6.59 0.59 15.79
C PRO A 233 7.81 1.25 16.42
N ILE A 234 7.64 1.76 17.63
CA ILE A 234 8.76 2.07 18.51
C ILE A 234 9.41 0.71 18.73
N LYS A 235 10.59 0.48 18.14
CA LYS A 235 11.40 -0.69 18.49
C LYS A 235 11.57 -0.70 20.02
N PRO A 236 11.43 -1.87 20.69
CA PRO A 236 11.88 -2.01 22.07
C PRO A 236 13.37 -1.68 22.20
#